data_AF-A0AAV2BWV3-F1
#
_entry.id   AF-A0AAV2BWV3-F1
#
_cell.length_a   1.000
_cell.length_b   1.000
_cell.length_c   1.000
_cell.angle_alpha   90.00
_cell.angle_beta   90.00
_cell.angle_gamma   90.00
#
_symmetry.space_group_name_H-M   'P 1'
#
loop_
_entity.id
_entity.type
_entity.pdbx_description
1 polymer ?
#
loop_
_entity_poly.entity_id
_entity_poly.type
_entity_poly.pdbx_seq_one_letter_code
_entity_poly.pdbx_strand_id
1 'polypeptide(L)'
;MVIHGKHEEKADEHGFVSREFTRRYLLPEGVKPDNVKSKLSSNGILTIVATKNIIPLPDRNERIVPITIEKPTVKGRGNDTSAFLI
;
A
#
# COMPACT_ATOMS: atom_id res chain seq x y z
N MET A 1 16.07 -7.63 -7.88
CA MET A 1 17.15 -6.65 -8.14
C MET A 1 18.50 -7.26 -7.76
N VAL A 2 19.52 -7.07 -8.60
CA VAL A 2 20.90 -7.53 -8.34
C VAL A 2 21.83 -6.33 -8.37
N ILE A 3 22.72 -6.24 -7.39
CA ILE A 3 23.74 -5.20 -7.26
C ILE A 3 25.11 -5.88 -7.35
N HIS A 4 25.92 -5.45 -8.31
CA HIS A 4 27.30 -5.87 -8.47
C HIS A 4 28.22 -4.71 -8.11
N GLY A 5 29.24 -4.98 -7.29
CA GLY A 5 30.27 -4.02 -6.94
C GLY A 5 31.64 -4.65 -7.08
N LYS A 6 32.51 -3.99 -7.85
CA LYS A 6 33.91 -4.38 -8.04
C LYS A 6 34.82 -3.25 -7.63
N HIS A 7 35.76 -3.55 -6.75
CA HIS A 7 36.89 -2.70 -6.44
C HIS A 7 38.08 -3.20 -7.25
N GLU A 8 38.70 -2.32 -8.01
CA GLU A 8 39.90 -2.64 -8.78
C GLU A 8 41.06 -3.05 -7.87
N GLU A 9 42.00 -3.77 -8.46
CA GLU A 9 43.21 -4.22 -7.80
C GLU A 9 44.03 -3.02 -7.33
N LYS A 10 44.27 -2.94 -6.02
CA LYS A 10 45.16 -1.93 -5.43
C LYS A 10 46.34 -2.62 -4.77
N ALA A 11 47.53 -2.09 -5.04
CA ALA A 11 48.73 -2.49 -4.32
C ALA A 11 48.62 -2.06 -2.85
N ASP A 12 49.00 -2.93 -1.95
CA ASP A 12 49.20 -2.64 -0.53
C ASP A 12 50.61 -3.08 -0.07
N GLU A 13 50.90 -2.97 1.21
CA GLU A 13 52.22 -3.31 1.77
C GLU A 13 52.58 -4.81 1.60
N HIS A 14 51.62 -5.68 1.26
CA HIS A 14 51.79 -7.13 1.21
C HIS A 14 51.44 -7.76 -0.15
N GLY A 15 51.10 -6.96 -1.17
CA GLY A 15 50.79 -7.44 -2.50
C GLY A 15 49.69 -6.64 -3.15
N PHE A 16 48.70 -7.34 -3.72
CA PHE A 16 47.57 -6.72 -4.40
C PHE A 16 46.25 -7.20 -3.81
N VAL A 17 45.31 -6.28 -3.62
CA VAL A 17 43.97 -6.61 -3.12
C VAL A 17 42.92 -6.16 -4.12
N SER A 18 42.08 -7.11 -4.51
CA SER A 18 40.84 -6.90 -5.26
C SER A 18 39.66 -7.36 -4.41
N ARG A 19 38.52 -6.67 -4.52
CA ARG A 19 37.30 -7.02 -3.79
C ARG A 19 36.11 -6.96 -4.71
N GLU A 20 35.27 -7.99 -4.69
CA GLU A 20 34.02 -8.03 -5.44
C GLU A 20 32.88 -8.49 -4.53
N PHE A 21 31.68 -7.96 -4.75
CA PHE A 21 30.48 -8.44 -4.09
C PHE A 21 29.28 -8.44 -5.02
N THR A 22 28.37 -9.38 -4.77
CA THR A 22 27.04 -9.41 -5.37
C THR A 22 26.00 -9.45 -4.25
N ARG A 23 25.04 -8.53 -4.29
CA ARG A 23 23.88 -8.52 -3.37
C ARG A 23 22.59 -8.64 -4.17
N ARG A 24 21.69 -9.52 -3.73
CA ARG A 24 20.39 -9.73 -4.36
C ARG A 24 19.27 -9.38 -3.39
N TYR A 25 18.35 -8.54 -3.84
CA TYR A 25 17.18 -8.12 -3.09
C TYR A 25 15.91 -8.41 -3.90
N LEU A 26 14.92 -8.98 -3.23
CA LEU A 26 13.56 -9.05 -3.76
C LEU A 26 12.98 -7.63 -3.77
N LEU A 27 12.41 -7.22 -4.89
CA LEU A 27 11.68 -5.96 -4.93
C LEU A 27 10.34 -6.15 -4.21
N PRO A 28 9.90 -5.17 -3.40
CA PRO A 28 8.56 -5.21 -2.83
C PRO A 28 7.48 -5.28 -3.91
N GLU A 29 6.32 -5.82 -3.56
CA GLU A 29 5.15 -5.83 -4.45
C GLU A 29 4.74 -4.39 -4.85
N GLY A 30 4.27 -4.23 -6.09
CA GLY A 30 3.86 -2.94 -6.66
C GLY A 30 5.01 -2.03 -7.10
N VAL A 31 6.27 -2.43 -6.90
CA VAL A 31 7.44 -1.74 -7.47
C VAL A 31 7.68 -2.22 -8.89
N LYS A 32 7.57 -1.33 -9.88
CA LYS A 32 8.02 -1.61 -11.24
C LYS A 32 9.54 -1.46 -11.33
N PRO A 33 10.26 -2.33 -12.07
CA PRO A 33 11.70 -2.21 -12.26
C PRO A 33 12.13 -0.83 -12.78
N ASP A 34 11.35 -0.23 -13.68
CA ASP A 34 11.63 1.08 -14.29
C ASP A 34 11.61 2.24 -13.27
N ASN A 35 10.97 2.04 -12.11
CA ASN A 35 10.90 3.04 -11.04
C ASN A 35 12.10 2.98 -10.09
N VAL A 36 13.04 2.04 -10.30
CA VAL A 36 14.24 1.91 -9.47
C VAL A 36 15.29 2.92 -9.93
N LYS A 37 15.83 3.69 -8.98
CA LYS A 37 16.90 4.67 -9.21
C LYS A 37 18.05 4.41 -8.23
N SER A 38 19.27 4.70 -8.65
CA SER A 38 20.47 4.55 -7.83
C SER A 38 21.28 5.84 -7.74
N LYS A 39 21.91 6.09 -6.61
CA LYS A 39 22.88 7.17 -6.41
C LYS A 39 24.04 6.69 -5.58
N LEU A 40 25.27 6.87 -6.09
CA LEU A 40 26.50 6.64 -5.34
C LEU A 40 27.01 8.00 -4.83
N SER A 41 27.22 8.12 -3.52
CA SER A 41 27.83 9.31 -2.92
C SER A 41 29.37 9.25 -3.02
N SER A 42 30.02 10.40 -2.85
CA SER A 42 31.48 10.52 -2.87
C SER A 42 32.18 9.73 -1.76
N ASN A 43 31.51 9.47 -0.63
CA ASN A 43 32.01 8.61 0.44
C ASN A 43 31.73 7.11 0.22
N GLY A 44 31.29 6.71 -0.98
CA GLY A 44 31.17 5.30 -1.38
C GLY A 44 29.88 4.60 -0.95
N ILE A 45 28.85 5.33 -0.54
CA ILE A 45 27.56 4.75 -0.16
C ILE A 45 26.63 4.69 -1.38
N LEU A 46 26.28 3.48 -1.80
CA LEU A 46 25.26 3.27 -2.84
C LEU A 46 23.87 3.26 -2.22
N THR A 47 23.07 4.26 -2.56
CA THR A 47 21.65 4.33 -2.19
C THR A 47 20.79 3.90 -3.37
N ILE A 48 19.88 2.95 -3.13
CA ILE A 48 18.87 2.51 -4.10
C ILE A 48 17.50 2.96 -3.61
N VAL A 49 16.75 3.64 -4.49
CA VAL A 49 15.40 4.13 -4.22
C VAL A 49 14.43 3.49 -5.21
N ALA A 50 13.31 2.98 -4.72
CA ALA A 50 12.28 2.40 -5.56
C ALA A 50 10.90 2.87 -5.11
N THR A 51 10.15 3.52 -5.99
CA THR A 51 8.80 3.99 -5.69
C THR A 51 7.77 2.92 -6.01
N LYS A 52 6.86 2.67 -5.05
CA LYS A 52 5.70 1.81 -5.28
C LYS A 52 4.72 2.55 -6.17
N ASN A 53 4.17 1.86 -7.16
CA ASN A 53 2.98 2.36 -7.84
C ASN A 53 1.81 2.14 -6.90
N ILE A 54 1.43 3.20 -6.19
CA ILE A 54 0.16 3.23 -5.49
C ILE A 54 -0.88 3.34 -6.59
N ILE A 55 -1.58 2.24 -6.87
CA ILE A 55 -2.84 2.33 -7.61
C ILE A 55 -3.72 3.17 -6.69
N PRO A 56 -4.21 4.36 -7.11
CA PRO A 56 -5.22 5.05 -6.34
C PRO A 56 -6.33 4.04 -6.11
N LEU A 57 -6.73 3.84 -4.85
CA LEU A 57 -7.95 3.10 -4.58
C LEU A 57 -9.01 3.71 -5.53
N PRO A 58 -9.71 2.91 -6.35
CA PRO A 58 -10.76 3.45 -7.21
C PRO A 58 -11.61 4.32 -6.31
N ASP A 59 -11.89 5.56 -6.74
CA ASP A 59 -12.67 6.55 -5.98
C ASP A 59 -13.75 5.77 -5.27
N ARG A 60 -13.60 5.61 -3.94
CA ARG A 60 -14.49 4.74 -3.20
C ARG A 60 -15.85 5.36 -3.43
N ASN A 61 -16.69 4.67 -4.19
CA ASN A 61 -18.08 5.05 -4.44
C ASN A 61 -18.88 4.83 -3.14
N GLU A 62 -18.33 5.31 -2.02
CA GLU A 62 -18.88 5.27 -0.68
C GLU A 62 -20.08 6.23 -0.69
N ARG A 63 -21.27 5.64 -0.82
CA ARG A 63 -22.53 6.36 -0.68
C ARG A 63 -23.00 6.24 0.76
N ILE A 64 -23.24 7.38 1.41
CA ILE A 64 -23.90 7.43 2.71
C ILE A 64 -25.37 7.01 2.52
N VAL A 65 -25.79 5.91 3.16
CA VAL A 65 -27.19 5.44 3.14
C VAL A 65 -27.85 5.82 4.47
N PRO A 66 -28.86 6.72 4.49
CA PRO A 66 -29.53 7.11 5.72
C PRO A 66 -30.42 5.99 6.26
N ILE A 67 -30.34 5.74 7.56
CA ILE A 67 -31.21 4.78 8.26
C ILE A 67 -32.42 5.53 8.79
N THR A 68 -33.62 5.09 8.41
CA THR A 68 -34.88 5.61 8.96
C THR A 68 -35.46 4.60 9.94
N ILE A 69 -35.71 5.02 11.18
CA ILE A 69 -36.32 4.18 12.21
C ILE A 69 -37.84 4.28 12.06
N GLU A 70 -38.50 3.19 11.67
CA GLU A 70 -39.95 3.12 11.61
C GLU A 70 -40.54 3.15 13.03
N LYS A 71 -41.55 4.00 13.25
CA LYS A 71 -42.23 4.09 14.56
C LYS A 71 -43.14 2.87 14.76
N PRO A 72 -43.23 2.32 15.99
CA PRO A 72 -44.09 1.19 16.27
C PRO A 72 -45.55 1.57 16.07
N THR A 73 -46.26 0.84 15.20
CA THR A 73 -47.69 0.98 14.98
C THR A 73 -48.45 0.43 16.19
N VAL A 74 -49.00 1.31 17.03
CA VAL A 74 -49.91 0.93 18.12
C VAL A 74 -51.26 0.57 17.51
N LYS A 75 -51.55 -0.73 17.40
CA LYS A 75 -52.86 -1.24 16.98
C LYS A 75 -53.82 -1.14 18.16
N GLY A 76 -54.59 -0.05 18.23
CA GLY A 76 -55.59 0.19 19.28
C GLY A 76 -56.72 -0.84 19.24
N ARG A 77 -56.97 -1.51 20.37
CA ARG A 77 -58.20 -2.24 20.67
C ARG A 77 -59.30 -1.23 21.00
N GLY A 78 -60.45 -1.36 20.34
CA GLY A 78 -61.69 -0.71 20.76
C GLY A 78 -62.85 -1.65 20.45
N ASN A 79 -63.41 -2.28 21.50
CA ASN A 79 -64.64 -3.06 21.46
C ASN A 79 -65.86 -2.13 21.64
N ASP A 80 -66.94 -2.50 20.94
CA ASP A 80 -68.37 -2.41 21.28
C ASP A 80 -68.99 -1.04 21.63
N THR A 81 -70.01 -0.60 20.87
CA THR A 81 -71.45 -0.68 21.26
C THR A 81 -72.35 0.14 20.29
N SER A 82 -73.21 -0.58 19.56
CA SER A 82 -74.60 -0.30 19.11
C SER A 82 -75.16 1.13 18.97
N ALA A 83 -75.73 1.47 17.80
CA ALA A 83 -77.10 2.02 17.64
C ALA A 83 -77.54 2.11 16.15
N PHE A 84 -78.84 1.91 15.95
CA PHE A 84 -79.61 1.65 14.72
C PHE A 84 -80.03 2.89 13.89
N LEU A 85 -80.77 2.60 12.80
CA LEU A 85 -81.57 3.42 11.84
C LEU A 85 -80.78 3.86 10.59
N ILE A 86 -81.15 3.46 9.37
CA ILE A 86 -82.47 3.20 8.75
C ILE A 86 -82.39 1.98 7.82
#